data_AF-A0A950V9Y5-F1
#
_entry.id   AF-A0A950V9Y5-F1
#
_cell.length_a   1.000
_cell.length_b   1.000
_cell.length_c   1.000
_cell.angle_alpha   90.00
_cell.angle_beta   90.00
_cell.angle_gamma   90.00
#
_symmetry.space_group_name_H-M   'P 1'
#
loop_
_entity.id
_entity.type
_entity.pdbx_description
1 polymer ?
#
loop_
_entity_poly.entity_id
_entity_poly.type
_entity_poly.pdbx_seq_one_letter_code
_entity_poly.pdbx_strand_id
1 'polypeptide(L)'
;MGELIMMPVRNTVAAPAASAVSNETPETNQSSDIDFSVWTTAPRERTAAYFPTYSTVSKAMQTAMRGWVRDWFNANPEILLRPHTAYPILVYQCTTPFSGKPTNIFTYDIQQTEALNRAFGSAASKLGRELKQLDTKNLAWLTREHYFAYRSKEVVKYVTKNRRALYKMLNVETVLMDSILKFALIDIPKLGLEEAVIVLRRAFKTQLSRFSDEFDLSNRTEDLLRIATDALLSKLPTSNVVTMPLAA
;
A
#
# COMPACT_ATOMS: atom_id res chain seq x y z
N MET A 1 13.10 -57.17 39.43
CA MET A 1 14.53 -56.81 39.53
C MET A 1 14.80 -55.80 38.41
N GLY A 2 14.52 -54.53 38.68
CA GLY A 2 14.65 -53.44 37.70
C GLY A 2 15.95 -52.70 37.92
N GLU A 3 16.79 -52.64 36.88
CA GLU A 3 18.05 -51.92 36.92
C GLU A 3 17.82 -50.41 36.75
N LEU A 4 18.31 -49.67 37.74
CA LEU A 4 18.25 -48.23 37.86
C LEU A 4 19.40 -47.62 37.03
N ILE A 5 19.09 -47.11 35.83
CA ILE A 5 20.04 -46.38 34.99
C ILE A 5 20.24 -44.98 35.58
N MET A 6 21.39 -44.76 36.23
CA MET A 6 21.82 -43.43 36.68
C MET A 6 22.20 -42.55 35.49
N MET A 7 21.59 -41.36 35.39
CA MET A 7 22.01 -40.31 34.45
C MET A 7 23.19 -39.50 35.02
N PRO A 8 24.17 -39.11 34.18
CA PRO A 8 25.28 -38.25 34.61
C PRO A 8 24.86 -36.78 34.74
N VAL A 9 25.32 -36.16 35.82
CA VAL A 9 25.15 -34.75 36.17
C VAL A 9 25.87 -33.86 35.15
N ARG A 10 25.14 -32.95 34.49
CA ARG A 10 25.72 -31.91 33.62
C ARG A 10 26.16 -30.71 34.45
N ASN A 11 27.47 -30.54 34.59
CA ASN A 11 28.09 -29.29 35.06
C ASN A 11 28.04 -28.25 33.93
N THR A 12 27.17 -27.24 34.07
CA THR A 12 27.19 -26.03 33.24
C THR A 12 28.16 -25.01 33.84
N VAL A 13 29.37 -24.93 33.28
CA VAL A 13 30.28 -23.79 33.48
C VAL A 13 29.95 -22.74 32.41
N ALA A 14 29.60 -21.53 32.87
CA ALA A 14 29.26 -20.39 32.05
C ALA A 14 30.48 -19.87 31.28
N ALA A 15 30.34 -19.73 29.95
CA ALA A 15 31.27 -18.97 29.11
C ALA A 15 30.87 -17.48 29.10
N PRO A 16 31.83 -16.54 29.16
CA PRO A 16 31.52 -15.12 29.19
C PRO A 16 31.04 -14.60 27.83
N ALA A 17 30.08 -13.68 27.90
CA ALA A 17 29.41 -13.05 26.78
C ALA A 17 30.40 -12.28 25.88
N ALA A 18 30.38 -12.59 24.58
CA ALA A 18 30.93 -11.75 23.54
C ALA A 18 29.96 -10.58 23.31
N SER A 19 30.38 -9.39 23.69
CA SER A 19 29.68 -8.13 23.43
C SER A 19 29.60 -7.89 21.93
N ALA A 20 28.42 -8.14 21.34
CA ALA A 20 28.10 -7.71 19.99
C ALA A 20 27.92 -6.19 20.02
N VAL A 21 28.82 -5.50 19.33
CA VAL A 21 28.75 -4.07 19.04
C VAL A 21 27.51 -3.83 18.18
N SER A 22 26.48 -3.25 18.78
CA SER A 22 25.31 -2.74 18.09
C SER A 22 25.75 -1.57 17.21
N ASN A 23 25.89 -1.80 15.90
CA ASN A 23 25.91 -0.71 14.92
C ASN A 23 24.48 -0.15 14.84
N GLU A 24 24.17 0.78 15.73
CA GLU A 24 23.05 1.70 15.59
C GLU A 24 23.31 2.56 14.36
N THR A 25 22.73 2.15 13.23
CA THR A 25 22.55 3.03 12.09
C THR A 25 21.57 4.12 12.54
N PRO A 26 21.90 5.42 12.45
CA PRO A 26 21.00 6.47 12.89
C PRO A 26 19.76 6.46 11.99
N GLU A 27 18.61 6.19 12.59
CA GLU A 27 17.31 6.45 11.98
C GLU A 27 17.28 7.95 11.64
N THR A 28 17.35 8.26 10.35
CA THR A 28 17.18 9.62 9.85
C THR A 28 15.76 10.05 10.20
N ASN A 29 15.63 10.74 11.33
CA ASN A 29 14.41 11.39 11.80
C ASN A 29 14.16 12.61 10.90
N GLN A 30 13.82 12.35 9.63
CA GLN A 30 13.30 13.36 8.73
C GLN A 30 11.92 13.73 9.26
N SER A 31 11.86 14.79 10.05
CA SER A 31 10.64 15.57 10.24
C SER A 31 10.09 15.84 8.83
N SER A 32 9.09 15.06 8.44
CA SER A 32 8.46 15.18 7.14
C SER A 32 7.73 16.53 7.13
N ASP A 33 8.28 17.45 6.34
CA ASP A 33 7.70 18.76 6.05
C ASP A 33 6.40 18.57 5.24
N ILE A 34 5.34 18.12 5.92
CA ILE A 34 4.00 17.97 5.37
C ILE A 34 3.13 18.99 6.09
N ASP A 35 2.65 19.99 5.34
CA ASP A 35 1.69 20.95 5.87
C ASP A 35 0.30 20.31 5.94
N PHE A 36 -0.06 19.78 7.12
CA PHE A 36 -1.39 19.21 7.35
C PHE A 36 -2.48 20.28 7.52
N SER A 37 -2.14 21.56 7.66
CA SER A 37 -3.13 22.62 7.86
C SER A 37 -4.10 22.75 6.69
N VAL A 38 -3.66 22.38 5.47
CA VAL A 38 -4.47 22.37 4.25
C VAL A 38 -5.72 21.49 4.38
N TRP A 39 -5.65 20.43 5.21
CA TRP A 39 -6.78 19.52 5.45
C TRP A 39 -7.92 20.17 6.25
N THR A 40 -7.66 21.27 6.95
CA THR A 40 -8.72 22.05 7.63
C THR A 40 -9.70 22.70 6.64
N THR A 41 -9.24 22.91 5.39
CA THR A 41 -10.05 23.47 4.30
C THR A 41 -10.58 22.41 3.34
N ALA A 42 -10.36 21.12 3.63
CA ALA A 42 -10.81 20.02 2.79
C ALA A 42 -12.35 20.04 2.62
N PRO A 43 -12.88 19.73 1.43
CA PRO A 43 -14.32 19.73 1.19
C PRO A 43 -15.08 18.76 2.11
N ARG A 44 -16.27 19.15 2.57
CA ARG A 44 -17.16 18.32 3.39
C ARG A 44 -18.05 17.44 2.52
N GLU A 45 -18.54 16.30 3.03
CA GLU A 45 -19.32 15.30 2.27
C GLU A 45 -20.48 15.86 1.42
N ARG A 46 -21.14 16.92 1.89
CA ARG A 46 -22.30 17.53 1.20
C ARG A 46 -21.93 18.62 0.19
N THR A 47 -20.65 18.80 -0.11
CA THR A 47 -20.18 19.81 -1.07
C THR A 47 -19.91 19.18 -2.43
N ALA A 48 -20.16 19.92 -3.52
CA ALA A 48 -19.90 19.43 -4.88
C ALA A 48 -18.42 19.07 -5.11
N ALA A 49 -17.50 19.70 -4.37
CA ALA A 49 -16.07 19.45 -4.45
C ALA A 49 -15.62 18.17 -3.72
N TYR A 50 -16.46 17.57 -2.88
CA TYR A 50 -16.12 16.40 -2.07
C TYR A 50 -15.59 15.23 -2.91
N PHE A 51 -16.46 14.65 -3.74
CA PHE A 51 -16.11 13.45 -4.48
C PHE A 51 -14.92 13.65 -5.44
N PRO A 52 -14.86 14.72 -6.26
CA PRO A 52 -13.70 14.95 -7.14
C PRO A 52 -12.37 15.06 -6.39
N THR A 53 -12.39 15.66 -5.19
CA THR A 53 -11.19 15.85 -4.37
C THR A 53 -10.71 14.53 -3.80
N TYR A 54 -11.57 13.82 -3.05
CA TYR A 54 -11.18 12.56 -2.42
C TYR A 54 -10.95 11.42 -3.41
N SER A 55 -11.60 11.44 -4.59
CA SER A 55 -11.26 10.52 -5.69
C SER A 55 -9.85 10.77 -6.22
N THR A 56 -9.43 12.03 -6.31
CA THR A 56 -8.06 12.38 -6.73
C THR A 56 -7.04 11.93 -5.70
N VAL A 57 -7.28 12.20 -4.41
CA VAL A 57 -6.45 11.75 -3.28
C VAL A 57 -6.32 10.22 -3.30
N SER A 58 -7.45 9.51 -3.35
CA SER A 58 -7.48 8.05 -3.38
C SER A 58 -6.71 7.48 -4.57
N LYS A 59 -6.91 8.05 -5.77
CA LYS A 59 -6.22 7.60 -6.98
C LYS A 59 -4.71 7.84 -6.87
N ALA A 60 -4.27 8.96 -6.31
CA ALA A 60 -2.85 9.26 -6.11
C ALA A 60 -2.20 8.23 -5.17
N MET A 61 -2.82 7.98 -4.02
CA MET A 61 -2.36 6.96 -3.05
C MET A 61 -2.28 5.56 -3.68
N GLN A 62 -3.36 5.14 -4.33
CA GLN A 62 -3.43 3.86 -5.04
C GLN A 62 -2.34 3.72 -6.12
N THR A 63 -2.07 4.80 -6.85
CA THR A 63 -1.02 4.81 -7.88
C THR A 63 0.36 4.64 -7.25
N ALA A 64 0.64 5.39 -6.18
CA ALA A 64 1.91 5.32 -5.46
C ALA A 64 2.18 3.92 -4.91
N MET A 65 1.18 3.33 -4.25
CA MET A 65 1.30 1.98 -3.68
C MET A 65 1.62 0.93 -4.76
N ARG A 66 0.96 0.98 -5.93
CA ARG A 66 1.28 0.08 -7.06
C ARG A 66 2.70 0.30 -7.59
N GLY A 67 3.19 1.54 -7.58
CA GLY A 67 4.58 1.87 -7.91
C GLY A 67 5.56 1.25 -6.93
N TRP A 68 5.36 1.43 -5.62
CA TRP A 68 6.25 0.87 -4.61
C TRP A 68 6.25 -0.66 -4.60
N VAL A 69 5.10 -1.29 -4.81
CA VAL A 69 5.02 -2.75 -4.95
C VAL A 69 5.85 -3.23 -6.12
N ARG A 70 5.83 -2.50 -7.24
CA ARG A 70 6.63 -2.82 -8.43
C ARG A 70 8.11 -2.64 -8.20
N ASP A 71 8.52 -1.55 -7.56
CA ASP A 71 9.91 -1.30 -7.21
C ASP A 71 10.44 -2.38 -6.27
N TRP A 72 9.65 -2.75 -5.25
CA TRP A 72 9.97 -3.85 -4.35
C TRP A 72 10.06 -5.18 -5.11
N PHE A 73 9.08 -5.51 -5.96
CA PHE A 73 9.08 -6.77 -6.71
C PHE A 73 10.31 -6.91 -7.62
N ASN A 74 10.73 -5.82 -8.27
CA ASN A 74 11.93 -5.79 -9.10
C ASN A 74 13.22 -5.96 -8.28
N ALA A 75 13.25 -5.43 -7.05
CA ALA A 75 14.38 -5.57 -6.15
C ALA A 75 14.48 -6.95 -5.48
N ASN A 76 13.40 -7.75 -5.51
CA ASN A 76 13.28 -9.05 -4.82
C ASN A 76 12.91 -10.18 -5.81
N PRO A 77 13.77 -10.47 -6.81
CA PRO A 77 13.45 -11.43 -7.88
C PRO A 77 13.28 -12.88 -7.39
N GLU A 78 13.81 -13.22 -6.21
CA GLU A 78 13.65 -14.55 -5.59
C GLU A 78 12.18 -14.89 -5.29
N ILE A 79 11.30 -13.89 -5.21
CA ILE A 79 9.85 -14.10 -5.09
C ILE A 79 9.29 -14.90 -6.27
N LEU A 80 9.93 -14.85 -7.44
CA LEU A 80 9.58 -15.62 -8.63
C LEU A 80 9.80 -17.13 -8.47
N LEU A 81 10.51 -17.57 -7.43
CA LEU A 81 10.61 -18.99 -7.08
C LEU A 81 9.32 -19.51 -6.43
N ARG A 82 8.41 -18.62 -6.01
CA ARG A 82 7.16 -18.93 -5.32
C ARG A 82 5.96 -18.39 -6.10
N PRO A 83 5.48 -19.09 -7.15
CA PRO A 83 4.37 -18.60 -7.99
C PRO A 83 3.12 -18.20 -7.22
N HIS A 84 2.74 -18.97 -6.19
CA HIS A 84 1.57 -18.69 -5.35
C HIS A 84 1.66 -17.37 -4.58
N THR A 85 2.87 -16.91 -4.30
CA THR A 85 3.16 -15.63 -3.65
C THR A 85 3.34 -14.51 -4.68
N ALA A 86 4.07 -14.77 -5.77
CA ALA A 86 4.33 -13.79 -6.81
C ALA A 86 3.06 -13.37 -7.57
N TYR A 87 2.14 -14.30 -7.84
CA TYR A 87 0.97 -14.03 -8.68
C TYR A 87 0.05 -12.95 -8.10
N PRO A 88 -0.37 -12.97 -6.82
CA PRO A 88 -1.15 -11.88 -6.24
C PRO A 88 -0.46 -10.51 -6.35
N ILE A 89 0.86 -10.46 -6.16
CA ILE A 89 1.65 -9.21 -6.23
C ILE A 89 1.67 -8.67 -7.67
N LEU A 90 1.96 -9.55 -8.64
CA LEU A 90 1.91 -9.24 -10.07
C LEU A 90 0.52 -8.75 -10.50
N VAL A 91 -0.54 -9.41 -10.03
CA VAL A 91 -1.91 -9.00 -10.35
C VAL A 91 -2.24 -7.65 -9.70
N TYR A 92 -1.88 -7.44 -8.44
CA TYR A 92 -2.13 -6.18 -7.73
C TYR A 92 -1.50 -4.98 -8.46
N GLN A 93 -0.20 -5.04 -8.77
CA GLN A 93 0.49 -3.94 -9.46
C GLN A 93 -0.05 -3.68 -10.88
N CYS A 94 -0.71 -4.67 -11.49
CA CYS A 94 -1.37 -4.54 -12.78
C CYS A 94 -2.78 -3.94 -12.70
N THR A 95 -3.41 -3.93 -11.52
CA THR A 95 -4.72 -3.31 -11.38
C THR A 95 -4.64 -1.82 -11.70
N THR A 96 -5.62 -1.28 -12.42
CA THR A 96 -5.74 0.18 -12.56
C THR A 96 -6.20 0.77 -11.23
N PRO A 97 -5.63 1.89 -10.76
CA PRO A 97 -6.21 2.62 -9.63
C PRO A 97 -7.70 2.87 -9.82
N PHE A 98 -8.50 2.67 -8.78
CA PHE A 98 -9.94 2.88 -8.85
C PHE A 98 -10.25 4.36 -9.11
N SER A 99 -10.98 4.66 -10.18
CA SER A 99 -11.30 6.02 -10.60
C SER A 99 -12.45 6.67 -9.80
N GLY A 100 -12.98 5.98 -8.80
CA GLY A 100 -14.26 6.31 -8.18
C GLY A 100 -15.45 5.85 -9.03
N LYS A 101 -16.57 5.50 -8.38
CA LYS A 101 -17.90 5.37 -8.99
C LYS A 101 -18.73 6.61 -8.59
N PRO A 102 -19.78 7.01 -9.32
CA PRO A 102 -20.73 7.97 -8.77
C PRO A 102 -21.36 7.32 -7.52
N THR A 103 -21.27 7.98 -6.36
CA THR A 103 -21.45 7.49 -4.97
C THR A 103 -20.13 7.19 -4.24
N ASN A 104 -20.05 7.61 -2.98
CA ASN A 104 -18.93 7.70 -2.00
C ASN A 104 -17.93 6.52 -1.87
N ILE A 105 -17.55 5.87 -2.97
CA ILE A 105 -16.65 4.74 -3.06
C ILE A 105 -15.39 5.22 -3.76
N PHE A 106 -14.26 5.14 -3.07
CA PHE A 106 -12.99 5.67 -3.53
C PHE A 106 -11.96 4.58 -3.88
N THR A 107 -12.19 3.34 -3.48
CA THR A 107 -11.28 2.19 -3.66
C THR A 107 -12.04 0.95 -4.13
N TYR A 108 -11.32 -0.14 -4.43
CA TYR A 108 -11.95 -1.43 -4.72
C TYR A 108 -12.52 -2.06 -3.45
N ASP A 109 -13.83 -1.92 -3.25
CA ASP A 109 -14.54 -2.60 -2.17
C ASP A 109 -14.51 -4.12 -2.39
N ILE A 110 -13.85 -4.83 -1.47
CA ILE A 110 -13.69 -6.29 -1.50
C ILE A 110 -15.01 -7.05 -1.27
N GLN A 111 -16.03 -6.38 -0.75
CA GLN A 111 -17.37 -6.95 -0.59
C GLN A 111 -18.18 -6.85 -1.89
N GLN A 112 -17.77 -6.00 -2.84
CA GLN A 112 -18.44 -5.81 -4.12
C GLN A 112 -17.78 -6.61 -5.24
N THR A 113 -18.43 -7.72 -5.63
CA THR A 113 -17.99 -8.58 -6.73
C THR A 113 -17.72 -7.81 -8.03
N GLU A 114 -18.55 -6.82 -8.37
CA GLU A 114 -18.33 -6.01 -9.57
C GLU A 114 -17.04 -5.19 -9.54
N ALA A 115 -16.73 -4.56 -8.40
CA ALA A 115 -15.53 -3.75 -8.25
C ALA A 115 -14.29 -4.62 -8.44
N LEU A 116 -14.30 -5.81 -7.85
CA LEU A 116 -13.25 -6.81 -8.00
C LEU A 116 -13.13 -7.35 -9.42
N ASN A 117 -14.23 -7.65 -10.10
CA ASN A 117 -14.20 -8.07 -11.50
C ASN A 117 -13.56 -7.01 -12.39
N ARG A 118 -13.79 -5.72 -12.11
CA ARG A 118 -13.09 -4.61 -12.79
C ARG A 118 -11.60 -4.59 -12.47
N ALA A 119 -11.21 -4.81 -11.20
CA ALA A 119 -9.81 -4.92 -10.81
C ALA A 119 -9.11 -6.04 -11.60
N PHE A 120 -9.68 -7.25 -11.60
CA PHE A 120 -9.15 -8.40 -12.36
C PHE A 120 -9.13 -8.16 -13.87
N GLY A 121 -10.19 -7.60 -14.44
CA GLY A 121 -10.25 -7.25 -15.87
C GLY A 121 -9.17 -6.24 -16.25
N SER A 122 -8.93 -5.24 -15.41
CA SER A 122 -7.86 -4.26 -15.61
C SER A 122 -6.47 -4.86 -15.49
N ALA A 123 -6.26 -5.78 -14.55
CA ALA A 123 -5.00 -6.49 -14.39
C ALA A 123 -4.73 -7.42 -15.59
N ALA A 124 -5.73 -8.15 -16.07
CA ALA A 124 -5.60 -9.07 -17.20
C ALA A 124 -5.13 -8.37 -18.49
N SER A 125 -5.58 -7.14 -18.75
CA SER A 125 -5.18 -6.39 -19.95
C SER A 125 -3.73 -5.92 -19.92
N LYS A 126 -3.15 -5.70 -18.72
CA LYS A 126 -1.78 -5.21 -18.54
C LYS A 126 -0.77 -6.32 -18.25
N LEU A 127 -1.18 -7.37 -17.53
CA LEU A 127 -0.28 -8.41 -17.03
C LEU A 127 0.52 -9.09 -18.15
N GLY A 128 -0.07 -9.30 -19.32
CA GLY A 128 0.66 -9.87 -20.45
C GLY A 128 1.85 -9.02 -20.91
N ARG A 129 1.81 -7.70 -20.74
CA ARG A 129 2.95 -6.81 -21.03
C ARG A 129 3.99 -6.87 -19.93
N GLU A 130 3.55 -6.87 -18.68
CA GLU A 130 4.41 -6.97 -17.50
C GLU A 130 5.22 -8.26 -17.48
N LEU A 131 4.57 -9.39 -17.75
CA LEU A 131 5.23 -10.69 -17.84
C LEU A 131 6.32 -10.75 -18.92
N LYS A 132 6.22 -9.95 -20.00
CA LYS A 132 7.29 -9.86 -21.01
C LYS A 132 8.52 -9.10 -20.53
N GLN A 133 8.35 -8.21 -19.56
CA GLN A 133 9.41 -7.35 -19.04
C GLN A 133 10.15 -8.01 -17.87
N LEU A 134 9.59 -9.05 -17.26
CA LEU A 134 10.25 -9.79 -16.18
C LEU A 134 11.54 -10.44 -16.66
N ASP A 135 12.65 -10.15 -15.99
CA ASP A 135 13.89 -10.89 -16.21
C ASP A 135 13.83 -12.25 -15.52
N THR A 136 13.57 -13.28 -16.32
CA THR A 136 13.44 -14.67 -15.87
C THR A 136 14.57 -15.55 -16.39
N LYS A 137 15.62 -14.96 -16.97
CA LYS A 137 16.70 -15.71 -17.64
C LYS A 137 17.48 -16.61 -16.68
N ASN A 138 17.61 -16.18 -15.43
CA ASN A 138 18.33 -16.89 -14.38
C ASN A 138 17.48 -17.99 -13.70
N LEU A 139 16.21 -18.14 -14.08
CA LEU A 139 15.32 -19.16 -13.52
C LEU A 139 15.37 -20.47 -14.32
N ALA A 140 15.24 -21.59 -13.62
CA ALA A 140 15.04 -22.90 -14.25
C ALA A 140 13.80 -22.89 -15.17
N TRP A 141 13.83 -23.65 -16.26
CA TRP A 141 12.77 -23.63 -17.29
C TRP A 141 11.36 -23.82 -16.72
N LEU A 142 11.16 -24.81 -15.85
CA LEU A 142 9.86 -25.09 -15.24
C LEU A 142 9.33 -23.91 -14.42
N THR A 143 10.21 -23.22 -13.68
CA THR A 143 9.84 -22.01 -12.92
C THR A 143 9.58 -20.84 -13.85
N ARG A 144 10.41 -20.68 -14.89
CA ARG A 144 10.32 -19.60 -15.87
C ARG A 144 9.00 -19.65 -16.65
N GLU A 145 8.50 -20.84 -16.98
CA GLU A 145 7.27 -21.02 -17.77
C GLU A 145 6.05 -20.36 -17.13
N HIS A 146 5.98 -20.37 -15.79
CA HIS A 146 4.91 -19.72 -15.03
C HIS A 146 4.75 -18.22 -15.31
N TYR A 147 5.80 -17.57 -15.79
CA TYR A 147 5.86 -16.13 -16.03
C TYR A 147 5.83 -15.75 -17.50
N PHE A 148 5.54 -16.70 -18.41
CA PHE A 148 5.39 -16.37 -19.81
C PHE A 148 4.11 -15.57 -20.08
N ALA A 149 4.22 -14.60 -21.00
CA ALA A 149 3.13 -13.66 -21.30
C ALA A 149 1.80 -14.34 -21.68
N TYR A 150 1.84 -15.49 -22.37
CA TYR A 150 0.64 -16.23 -22.76
C TYR A 150 -0.11 -16.81 -21.55
N ARG A 151 0.57 -17.02 -20.41
CA ARG A 151 -0.01 -17.50 -19.14
C ARG A 151 -0.75 -16.40 -18.38
N SER A 152 -0.69 -15.13 -18.80
CA SER A 152 -1.33 -14.00 -18.10
C SER A 152 -2.79 -14.25 -17.68
N LYS A 153 -3.61 -14.84 -18.56
CA LYS A 153 -5.01 -15.18 -18.24
C LYS A 153 -5.11 -16.26 -17.14
N GLU A 154 -4.21 -17.23 -17.15
CA GLU A 154 -4.17 -18.30 -16.14
C GLU A 154 -3.70 -17.78 -14.79
N VAL A 155 -2.72 -16.87 -14.78
CA VAL A 155 -2.27 -16.17 -13.57
C VAL A 155 -3.42 -15.40 -12.94
N VAL A 156 -4.15 -14.60 -13.72
CA VAL A 156 -5.34 -13.89 -13.21
C VAL A 156 -6.39 -14.87 -12.71
N LYS A 157 -6.71 -15.92 -13.48
CA LYS A 157 -7.68 -16.96 -13.07
C LYS A 157 -7.26 -17.64 -11.76
N TYR A 158 -5.97 -17.90 -11.57
CA TYR A 158 -5.43 -18.45 -10.33
C TYR A 158 -5.67 -17.49 -9.16
N VAL A 159 -5.34 -16.20 -9.30
CA VAL A 159 -5.51 -15.21 -8.23
C VAL A 159 -7.00 -14.97 -7.93
N THR A 160 -7.87 -14.98 -8.94
CA THR A 160 -9.33 -14.89 -8.74
C THR A 160 -9.86 -16.02 -7.86
N LYS A 161 -9.32 -17.24 -8.02
CA LYS A 161 -9.64 -18.38 -7.15
C LYS A 161 -8.96 -18.29 -5.78
N ASN A 162 -7.74 -17.76 -5.72
CA ASN A 162 -6.89 -17.69 -4.53
C ASN A 162 -6.72 -16.24 -4.04
N ARG A 163 -7.86 -15.60 -3.76
CA ARG A 163 -7.96 -14.14 -3.63
C ARG A 163 -7.42 -13.50 -2.35
N ARG A 164 -7.07 -14.29 -1.34
CA ARG A 164 -6.76 -13.82 0.03
C ARG A 164 -5.66 -12.75 0.05
N ALA A 165 -4.52 -13.00 -0.61
CA ALA A 165 -3.39 -12.07 -0.62
C ALA A 165 -3.73 -10.77 -1.36
N LEU A 166 -4.43 -10.86 -2.51
CA LEU A 166 -4.88 -9.67 -3.23
C LEU A 166 -5.88 -8.85 -2.41
N TYR A 167 -6.83 -9.52 -1.73
CA TYR A 167 -7.83 -8.85 -0.91
C TYR A 167 -7.19 -8.11 0.27
N LYS A 168 -6.14 -8.68 0.87
CA LYS A 168 -5.39 -8.01 1.93
C LYS A 168 -4.81 -6.68 1.44
N MET A 169 -4.13 -6.69 0.29
CA MET A 169 -3.57 -5.47 -0.31
C MET A 169 -4.65 -4.44 -0.67
N LEU A 170 -5.74 -4.85 -1.32
CA LEU A 170 -6.85 -3.95 -1.67
C LEU A 170 -7.56 -3.38 -0.43
N ASN A 171 -7.78 -4.21 0.60
CA ASN A 171 -8.42 -3.78 1.83
C ASN A 171 -7.61 -2.72 2.57
N VAL A 172 -6.28 -2.82 2.53
CA VAL A 172 -5.40 -1.78 3.11
C VAL A 172 -5.64 -0.43 2.42
N GLU A 173 -5.83 -0.39 1.09
CA GLU A 173 -6.19 0.85 0.39
C GLU A 173 -7.51 1.43 0.91
N THR A 174 -8.52 0.58 1.09
CA THR A 174 -9.82 0.99 1.63
C THR A 174 -9.68 1.58 3.04
N VAL A 175 -9.01 0.88 3.95
CA VAL A 175 -8.86 1.34 5.34
C VAL A 175 -8.01 2.62 5.44
N LEU A 176 -6.98 2.76 4.59
CA LEU A 176 -6.19 3.99 4.51
C LEU A 176 -7.05 5.16 4.05
N MET A 177 -7.90 4.95 3.04
CA MET A 177 -8.82 5.98 2.56
C MET A 177 -9.87 6.34 3.61
N ASP A 178 -10.43 5.36 4.32
CA ASP A 178 -11.36 5.61 5.43
C ASP A 178 -10.67 6.39 6.56
N SER A 179 -9.38 6.15 6.80
CA SER A 179 -8.59 6.90 7.78
C SER A 179 -8.41 8.37 7.35
N ILE A 180 -8.22 8.65 6.06
CA ILE A 180 -8.19 10.02 5.52
C ILE A 180 -9.54 10.72 5.68
N LEU A 181 -10.64 10.05 5.35
CA LEU A 181 -11.98 10.61 5.48
C LEU A 181 -12.31 10.90 6.95
N LYS A 182 -12.02 9.96 7.84
CA LYS A 182 -12.20 10.13 9.29
C LYS A 182 -11.34 11.29 9.81
N PHE A 183 -10.08 11.37 9.39
CA PHE A 183 -9.17 12.44 9.76
C PHE A 183 -9.75 13.81 9.41
N ALA A 184 -10.11 14.00 8.13
CA ALA A 184 -10.59 15.29 7.64
C ALA A 184 -11.98 15.68 8.17
N LEU A 185 -12.89 14.72 8.31
CA LEU A 185 -14.30 14.99 8.62
C LEU A 185 -14.66 14.90 10.10
N ILE A 186 -13.91 14.13 10.89
CA ILE A 186 -14.26 13.78 12.27
C ILE A 186 -13.14 14.18 13.24
N ASP A 187 -11.92 13.72 12.99
CA ASP A 187 -10.85 13.85 13.97
C ASP A 187 -10.33 15.30 14.08
N ILE A 188 -10.12 16.02 12.96
CA ILE A 188 -9.73 17.45 13.00
C ILE A 188 -10.76 18.29 13.78
N PRO A 189 -12.08 18.25 13.48
CA PRO A 189 -13.06 19.03 14.24
C PRO A 189 -13.18 18.66 15.73
N LYS A 190 -12.87 17.41 16.09
CA LYS A 190 -13.08 16.88 17.45
C LYS A 190 -11.85 16.98 18.33
N LEU A 191 -10.67 16.71 17.78
CA LEU A 191 -9.42 16.57 18.52
C LEU A 191 -8.47 17.76 18.32
N GLY A 192 -8.65 18.55 17.26
CA GLY A 192 -7.64 19.49 16.80
C GLY A 192 -6.68 18.85 15.79
N LEU A 193 -5.93 19.68 15.08
CA LEU A 193 -5.09 19.24 13.96
C LEU A 193 -3.93 18.35 14.43
N GLU A 194 -3.20 18.78 15.45
CA GLU A 194 -1.97 18.09 15.92
C GLU A 194 -2.27 16.67 16.41
N GLU A 195 -3.26 16.51 17.29
CA GLU A 195 -3.70 15.22 17.80
C GLU A 195 -4.25 14.31 16.70
N ALA A 196 -5.03 14.88 15.77
CA ALA A 196 -5.57 14.14 14.64
C ALA A 196 -4.47 13.60 13.72
N VAL A 197 -3.39 14.37 13.51
CA VAL A 197 -2.23 13.94 12.71
C VAL A 197 -1.52 12.75 13.35
N ILE A 198 -1.34 12.75 14.68
CA ILE A 198 -0.73 11.62 15.41
C ILE A 198 -1.55 10.34 15.20
N VAL A 199 -2.88 10.44 15.32
CA VAL A 199 -3.80 9.30 15.09
C VAL A 199 -3.72 8.81 13.65
N LEU A 200 -3.71 9.73 12.68
CA LEU A 200 -3.62 9.42 11.26
C LEU A 200 -2.31 8.68 10.92
N ARG A 201 -1.16 9.22 11.37
CA ARG A 201 0.16 8.59 11.16
C ARG A 201 0.22 7.18 11.73
N ARG A 202 -0.31 6.99 12.95
CA ARG A 202 -0.36 5.66 13.59
C ARG A 202 -1.23 4.69 12.79
N ALA A 203 -2.39 5.15 12.31
CA ALA A 203 -3.28 4.35 11.48
C ALA A 203 -2.56 3.94 10.18
N PHE A 204 -1.94 4.89 9.48
CA PHE A 204 -1.19 4.63 8.25
C PHE A 204 -0.06 3.63 8.45
N LYS A 205 0.81 3.86 9.44
CA LYS A 205 1.93 2.96 9.76
C LYS A 205 1.44 1.53 10.01
N THR A 206 0.37 1.40 10.79
CA THR A 206 -0.22 0.09 11.13
C THR A 206 -0.82 -0.62 9.91
N GLN A 207 -1.51 0.10 9.03
CA GLN A 207 -2.13 -0.52 7.86
C GLN A 207 -1.09 -0.87 6.80
N LEU A 208 -0.09 0.00 6.59
CA LEU A 208 1.00 -0.26 5.66
C LEU A 208 1.89 -1.43 6.11
N SER A 209 2.07 -1.64 7.42
CA SER A 209 2.74 -2.84 7.93
C SER A 209 1.93 -4.13 7.76
N ARG A 210 0.63 -4.00 7.49
CA ARG A 210 -0.28 -5.12 7.23
C ARG A 210 -0.55 -5.29 5.73
N PHE A 211 0.15 -4.54 4.87
CA PHE A 211 -0.11 -4.54 3.44
C PHE A 211 0.11 -5.92 2.79
N SER A 212 1.23 -6.56 3.10
CA SER A 212 1.61 -7.89 2.62
C SER A 212 2.31 -8.66 3.74
N ASP A 213 2.35 -9.99 3.64
CA ASP A 213 3.21 -10.82 4.51
C ASP A 213 4.66 -10.88 4.00
N GLU A 214 4.89 -10.47 2.75
CA GLU A 214 6.19 -10.54 2.08
C GLU A 214 7.00 -9.25 2.19
N PHE A 215 6.33 -8.11 2.36
CA PHE A 215 7.00 -6.82 2.46
C PHE A 215 6.21 -5.80 3.27
N ASP A 216 6.96 -4.99 3.98
CA ASP A 216 6.48 -3.93 4.84
C ASP A 216 6.58 -2.58 4.13
N LEU A 217 5.46 -1.86 4.04
CA LEU A 217 5.39 -0.50 3.51
C LEU A 217 5.33 0.57 4.61
N SER A 218 5.50 0.22 5.88
CA SER A 218 5.38 1.13 7.02
C SER A 218 6.37 2.29 6.96
N ASN A 219 7.55 2.09 6.37
CA ASN A 219 8.53 3.14 6.10
C ASN A 219 8.07 4.17 5.05
N ARG A 220 7.02 3.87 4.27
CA ARG A 220 6.41 4.78 3.28
C ARG A 220 5.25 5.61 3.85
N THR A 221 5.04 5.59 5.17
CA THR A 221 3.94 6.32 5.82
C THR A 221 3.94 7.81 5.48
N GLU A 222 5.08 8.48 5.70
CA GLU A 222 5.18 9.92 5.44
C GLU A 222 5.12 10.24 3.93
N ASP A 223 5.71 9.39 3.08
CA ASP A 223 5.62 9.53 1.62
C ASP A 223 4.16 9.46 1.16
N LEU A 224 3.36 8.52 1.70
CA LEU A 224 1.96 8.36 1.30
C LEU A 224 1.09 9.51 1.80
N LEU A 225 1.34 10.00 3.01
CA LEU A 225 0.65 11.17 3.57
C LEU A 225 0.98 12.45 2.80
N ARG A 226 2.24 12.61 2.36
CA ARG A 226 2.65 13.71 1.48
C ARG A 226 1.89 13.63 0.14
N ILE A 227 1.88 12.46 -0.50
CA ILE A 227 1.16 12.25 -1.77
C ILE A 227 -0.34 12.55 -1.64
N ALA A 228 -0.96 12.15 -0.52
CA ALA A 228 -2.36 12.45 -0.25
C ALA A 228 -2.59 13.97 -0.10
N THR A 229 -1.68 14.66 0.59
CA THR A 229 -1.74 16.11 0.85
C THR A 229 -1.51 16.91 -0.43
N ASP A 230 -0.52 16.53 -1.25
CA ASP A 230 -0.26 17.15 -2.55
C ASP A 230 -1.44 16.96 -3.52
N ALA A 231 -2.06 15.78 -3.49
CA ALA A 231 -3.25 15.50 -4.29
C ALA A 231 -4.46 16.35 -3.85
N LEU A 232 -4.64 16.58 -2.55
CA LEU A 232 -5.65 17.50 -2.02
C LEU A 232 -5.38 18.93 -2.50
N LEU A 233 -4.14 19.43 -2.34
CA LEU A 233 -3.71 20.76 -2.76
C LEU A 233 -3.98 21.00 -4.25
N SER A 234 -3.75 20.00 -5.10
CA SER A 234 -4.03 20.08 -6.54
C SER A 234 -5.51 20.30 -6.90
N LYS A 235 -6.42 20.12 -5.94
CA LYS A 235 -7.88 20.26 -6.11
C LYS A 235 -8.50 21.41 -5.34
N LEU A 236 -7.78 22.00 -4.39
CA LEU A 236 -8.25 23.20 -3.72
C LEU A 236 -8.18 24.37 -4.71
N PRO A 237 -9.21 25.24 -4.76
CA PRO A 237 -9.15 26.42 -5.58
C PRO A 237 -7.98 27.29 -5.13
N THR A 238 -7.03 27.55 -6.02
CA THR A 238 -5.97 28.54 -5.79
C THR A 238 -6.66 29.88 -5.54
N SER A 239 -6.78 30.26 -4.28
CA SER A 239 -7.25 31.60 -3.92
C SER A 239 -6.13 32.56 -4.33
N ASN A 240 -6.25 33.15 -5.52
CA ASN A 240 -5.47 34.23 -6.17
C ASN A 240 -5.39 33.87 -7.67
N VAL A 241 -6.11 34.50 -8.62
CA VAL A 241 -6.17 35.93 -8.95
C VAL A 241 -7.53 36.21 -9.61
N VAL A 242 -8.39 36.99 -8.97
CA VAL A 242 -9.45 37.72 -9.68
C VAL A 242 -8.79 38.98 -10.23
N THR A 243 -8.31 38.94 -11.46
CA THR A 243 -8.01 40.16 -12.22
C THR A 243 -9.35 40.82 -12.50
N MET A 244 -9.73 41.80 -11.68
CA MET A 244 -10.81 42.70 -12.05
C MET A 244 -10.39 43.44 -13.33
N PRO A 245 -11.23 43.49 -14.38
CA PRO A 245 -10.95 44.33 -15.52
C PRO A 245 -11.03 45.79 -15.07
N LEU A 246 -9.95 46.54 -15.27
CA LEU A 246 -9.99 48.00 -15.26
C LEU A 246 -10.99 48.43 -16.35
N ALA A 247 -12.11 49.01 -15.92
CA ALA A 247 -13.04 49.68 -16.82
C ALA A 247 -12.29 50.86 -17.47
N ALA A 248 -12.29 50.86 -18.81
CA ALA A 248 -11.84 51.97 -19.64
C ALA A 248 -13.01 52.95 -19.89
#